data_AF-A0A9E5FSM2-F1
#
_entry.id   AF-A0A9E5FSM2-F1
#
_cell.length_a   1.000
_cell.length_b   1.000
_cell.length_c   1.000
_cell.angle_alpha   90.00
_cell.angle_beta   90.00
_cell.angle_gamma   90.00
#
_symmetry.space_group_name_H-M   'P 1'
#
loop_
_entity.id
_entity.type
_entity.pdbx_description
1 polymer ?
#
loop_
_entity_poly.entity_id
_entity_poly.type
_entity_poly.pdbx_seq_one_letter_code
_entity_poly.pdbx_strand_id
1 'polypeptide(L)'
;MSELRKFLFEGLPVRGMLVRITDAWTEVLDRRKCSNTGPYPPQVQAMLGEMVAAAVLMQSNINFEGALILQVMGDGPVKLAVVEVLSDLQLRATANLSGPVAPKASLADLVNPHGHARCVITLDPQDRRDGQQPYQGVVPLQDEQGVAMSSVAEALQFYMRQSEQLETTLVLASNEHMSAGLLIQRLPILGQGNLAGAATSTSDKEHIDETMVENYRRIATLASSMTSEELLTLDMDSVL
;
A
#
# COMPACT_ATOMS: atom_id res chain seq x y z
N MET A 1 -4.43 20.25 0.02
CA MET A 1 -4.85 19.70 1.33
C MET A 1 -4.85 18.20 1.22
N SER A 2 -4.10 17.53 2.10
CA SER A 2 -4.08 16.07 2.18
C SER A 2 -5.27 15.56 2.99
N GLU A 3 -5.86 14.46 2.55
CA GLU A 3 -7.07 13.89 3.12
C GLU A 3 -6.94 12.37 3.24
N LEU A 4 -7.54 11.79 4.28
CA LEU A 4 -7.69 10.36 4.48
C LEU A 4 -9.12 10.09 4.94
N ARG A 5 -9.82 9.22 4.23
CA ARG A 5 -11.18 8.81 4.58
C ARG A 5 -11.26 7.31 4.76
N LYS A 6 -11.77 6.88 5.91
CA LYS A 6 -12.08 5.48 6.21
C LYS A 6 -13.59 5.28 6.10
N PHE A 7 -14.02 4.17 5.53
CA PHE A 7 -15.42 3.83 5.38
C PHE A 7 -15.63 2.32 5.53
N LEU A 8 -16.88 1.93 5.82
CA LEU A 8 -17.31 0.55 5.94
C LEU A 8 -18.47 0.33 4.98
N PHE A 9 -18.55 -0.87 4.39
CA PHE A 9 -19.69 -1.26 3.59
C PHE A 9 -20.78 -1.78 4.51
N GLU A 10 -21.93 -1.10 4.55
CA GLU A 10 -23.03 -1.49 5.43
C GLU A 10 -23.47 -2.93 5.18
N GLY A 11 -23.57 -3.71 6.26
CA GLY A 11 -23.97 -5.12 6.20
C GLY A 11 -22.93 -6.08 5.62
N LEU A 12 -21.74 -5.61 5.24
CA LEU A 12 -20.66 -6.43 4.70
C LEU A 12 -19.41 -6.34 5.59
N PRO A 13 -18.66 -7.44 5.79
CA PRO A 13 -17.39 -7.43 6.51
C PRO A 13 -16.28 -6.89 5.59
N VAL A 14 -16.46 -5.70 5.05
CA VAL A 14 -15.53 -5.05 4.13
C VAL A 14 -15.30 -3.63 4.59
N ARG A 15 -14.03 -3.24 4.68
CA ARG A 15 -13.61 -1.86 4.94
C ARG A 15 -12.95 -1.28 3.71
N GLY A 16 -13.09 0.04 3.57
CA GLY A 16 -12.43 0.82 2.56
C GLY A 16 -11.70 2.00 3.16
N MET A 17 -10.62 2.41 2.51
CA MET A 17 -9.88 3.63 2.83
C MET A 17 -9.40 4.31 1.56
N LEU A 18 -9.58 5.62 1.49
CA LEU A 18 -9.11 6.47 0.40
C LEU A 18 -8.17 7.53 0.96
N VAL A 19 -6.99 7.68 0.37
CA VAL A 19 -6.00 8.70 0.74
C VAL A 19 -5.66 9.56 -0.47
N ARG A 20 -5.49 10.86 -0.22
CA ARG A 20 -4.96 11.85 -1.16
C ARG A 20 -3.94 12.71 -0.44
N ILE A 21 -2.70 12.71 -0.89
CA ILE A 21 -1.57 13.36 -0.24
C ILE A 21 -1.00 14.37 -1.22
N THR A 22 -1.16 15.66 -0.91
CA THR A 22 -0.71 16.76 -1.78
C THR A 22 0.50 17.44 -1.15
N ASP A 23 0.27 18.29 -0.15
CA ASP A 23 1.28 19.20 0.39
C ASP A 23 2.52 18.47 0.93
N ALA A 24 2.33 17.36 1.64
CA ALA A 24 3.43 16.53 2.16
C ALA A 24 4.21 15.83 1.04
N TRP A 25 3.55 15.44 -0.05
CA TRP A 25 4.18 14.80 -1.18
C TRP A 25 4.99 15.79 -2.02
N THR A 26 4.44 16.98 -2.29
CA THR A 26 5.16 18.04 -2.99
C THR A 26 6.40 18.48 -2.20
N GLU A 27 6.30 18.57 -0.87
CA GLU A 27 7.43 18.90 0.01
C GLU A 27 8.56 17.85 -0.09
N VAL A 28 8.24 16.56 -0.15
CA VAL A 28 9.24 15.48 -0.37
C VAL A 28 9.98 15.71 -1.70
N LEU A 29 9.23 16.01 -2.78
CA LEU A 29 9.81 16.23 -4.10
C LEU A 29 10.67 17.49 -4.16
N ASP A 30 10.22 18.57 -3.53
CA ASP A 30 10.94 19.85 -3.55
C ASP A 30 12.24 19.77 -2.74
N ARG A 31 12.23 19.11 -1.58
CA ARG A 31 13.47 18.81 -0.84
C ARG A 31 14.46 18.00 -1.68
N ARG A 32 13.97 17.02 -2.44
CA ARG A 32 14.83 16.24 -3.35
C ARG A 32 15.39 17.11 -4.47
N LYS A 33 14.57 17.94 -5.11
CA LYS A 33 14.98 18.86 -6.19
C LYS A 33 16.11 19.77 -5.73
N CYS A 34 16.05 20.27 -4.49
CA CYS A 34 17.06 21.13 -3.89
C CYS A 34 18.32 20.38 -3.39
N SER A 35 18.35 19.04 -3.44
CA SER A 35 19.51 18.25 -3.04
C SER A 35 20.59 18.18 -4.13
N ASN A 36 21.82 17.85 -3.75
CA ASN A 36 22.95 17.69 -4.68
C ASN A 36 22.75 16.58 -5.74
N THR A 37 21.73 15.74 -5.57
CA THR A 37 21.42 14.63 -6.49
C THR A 37 20.32 14.95 -7.51
N GLY A 38 19.74 16.15 -7.44
CA GLY A 38 18.73 16.63 -8.39
C GLY A 38 17.35 15.98 -8.25
N PRO A 39 16.39 16.37 -9.11
CA PRO A 39 15.02 15.83 -9.14
C PRO A 39 15.00 14.33 -9.41
N TYR A 40 13.96 13.65 -8.92
CA TYR A 40 13.69 12.27 -9.33
C TYR A 40 13.21 12.22 -10.79
N PRO A 41 13.62 11.20 -11.57
CA PRO A 41 12.97 10.87 -12.83
C PRO A 41 11.47 10.56 -12.60
N PRO A 42 10.58 10.86 -13.57
CA PRO A 42 9.13 10.69 -13.40
C PRO A 42 8.71 9.29 -12.94
N GLN A 43 9.38 8.24 -13.44
CA GLN A 43 9.07 6.85 -13.08
C GLN A 43 9.39 6.53 -11.62
N VAL A 44 10.51 7.08 -11.10
CA VAL A 44 10.89 6.92 -9.69
C VAL A 44 9.97 7.73 -8.79
N GLN A 45 9.58 8.92 -9.24
CA GLN A 45 8.62 9.76 -8.54
C GLN A 45 7.24 9.08 -8.43
N ALA A 46 6.73 8.51 -9.52
CA ALA A 46 5.46 7.77 -9.51
C ALA A 46 5.54 6.58 -8.54
N MET A 47 6.57 5.73 -8.67
CA MET A 47 6.78 4.58 -7.79
C MET A 47 6.90 5.00 -6.30
N LEU A 48 7.71 6.01 -5.99
CA LEU A 48 7.90 6.47 -4.61
C LEU A 48 6.60 7.07 -4.05
N GLY A 49 5.83 7.79 -4.86
CA GLY A 49 4.54 8.32 -4.42
C GLY A 49 3.48 7.23 -4.23
N GLU A 50 3.45 6.19 -5.06
CA GLU A 50 2.61 5.01 -4.81
C GLU A 50 2.98 4.34 -3.47
N MET A 51 4.28 4.21 -3.18
CA MET A 51 4.75 3.72 -1.87
C MET A 51 4.28 4.63 -0.73
N VAL A 52 4.26 5.96 -0.91
CA VAL A 52 3.76 6.89 0.11
C VAL A 52 2.27 6.67 0.38
N ALA A 53 1.45 6.61 -0.65
CA ALA A 53 0.01 6.33 -0.49
C ALA A 53 -0.21 4.98 0.20
N ALA A 54 0.50 3.94 -0.23
CA ALA A 54 0.39 2.62 0.36
C ALA A 54 0.79 2.58 1.84
N ALA A 55 1.93 3.20 2.20
CA ALA A 55 2.40 3.23 3.58
C ALA A 55 1.42 3.98 4.49
N VAL A 56 0.84 5.09 4.02
CA VAL A 56 -0.19 5.82 4.80
C VAL A 56 -1.46 4.99 4.96
N LEU A 57 -1.93 4.33 3.89
CA LEU A 57 -3.08 3.43 3.97
C LEU A 57 -2.83 2.29 4.97
N MET A 58 -1.66 1.66 4.91
CA MET A 58 -1.29 0.57 5.81
C MET A 58 -1.16 1.02 7.27
N GLN A 59 -0.46 2.14 7.52
CA GLN A 59 -0.31 2.69 8.87
C GLN A 59 -1.66 3.07 9.48
N SER A 60 -2.55 3.61 8.65
CA SER A 60 -3.92 3.93 9.06
C SER A 60 -4.79 2.69 9.32
N ASN A 61 -4.37 1.50 8.87
CA ASN A 61 -5.15 0.27 8.95
C ASN A 61 -4.91 -0.55 10.21
N ILE A 62 -3.84 -0.24 10.94
CA ILE A 62 -3.35 -1.00 12.09
C ILE A 62 -3.50 -0.16 13.37
N ASN A 63 -3.90 -0.80 14.47
CA ASN A 63 -3.91 -0.17 15.79
C ASN A 63 -2.50 -0.32 16.39
N PHE A 64 -1.58 0.54 15.95
CA PHE A 64 -0.16 0.46 16.27
C PHE A 64 0.42 1.85 16.56
N GLU A 65 1.10 1.97 17.69
CA GLU A 65 1.84 3.18 18.10
C GLU A 65 3.33 2.99 17.78
N GLY A 66 3.77 3.63 16.69
CA GLY A 66 5.12 3.47 16.16
C GLY A 66 5.25 3.93 14.70
N ALA A 67 6.30 3.46 14.05
CA ALA A 67 6.59 3.75 12.64
C ALA A 67 6.31 2.52 11.76
N LEU A 68 5.60 2.71 10.66
CA LEU A 68 5.59 1.76 9.55
C LEU A 68 6.61 2.21 8.51
N ILE A 69 7.55 1.33 8.20
CA ILE A 69 8.61 1.56 7.22
C ILE A 69 8.41 0.61 6.06
N LEU A 70 8.11 1.16 4.88
CA LEU A 70 8.03 0.44 3.62
C LEU A 70 9.30 0.67 2.82
N GLN A 71 10.03 -0.41 2.52
CA GLN A 71 11.29 -0.37 1.80
C GLN A 71 11.25 -1.25 0.56
N VAL A 72 11.72 -0.74 -0.57
CA VAL A 72 12.00 -1.53 -1.76
C VAL A 72 13.50 -1.54 -1.98
N MET A 73 14.10 -2.72 -1.88
CA MET A 73 15.51 -2.96 -2.15
C MET A 73 15.63 -3.62 -3.52
N GLY A 74 16.26 -2.90 -4.46
CA GLY A 74 16.33 -3.31 -5.86
C GLY A 74 17.73 -3.64 -6.34
N ASP A 75 17.80 -4.43 -7.41
CA ASP A 75 19.01 -4.70 -8.18
C ASP A 75 19.11 -3.87 -9.47
N GLY A 76 18.09 -3.05 -9.78
CA GLY A 76 18.05 -2.13 -10.91
C GLY A 76 18.62 -0.72 -10.66
N PRO A 77 18.23 0.28 -11.48
CA PRO A 77 18.60 1.69 -11.32
C PRO A 77 18.20 2.29 -9.96
N VAL A 78 17.12 1.81 -9.36
CA VAL A 78 16.71 2.17 -8.00
C VAL A 78 17.19 1.09 -7.03
N LYS A 79 18.20 1.43 -6.22
CA LYS A 79 18.80 0.48 -5.27
C LYS A 79 18.04 0.37 -3.96
N LEU A 80 17.49 1.49 -3.52
CA LEU A 80 16.73 1.56 -2.30
C LEU A 80 15.69 2.66 -2.40
N ALA A 81 14.42 2.35 -2.19
CA ALA A 81 13.37 3.31 -1.89
C ALA A 81 12.83 3.03 -0.50
N VAL A 82 12.62 4.06 0.31
CA VAL A 82 12.13 3.97 1.68
C VAL A 82 11.06 5.02 1.88
N VAL A 83 9.94 4.59 2.46
CA VAL A 83 8.91 5.44 3.01
C VAL A 83 8.74 5.06 4.47
N GLU A 84 8.69 6.05 5.36
CA GLU A 84 8.30 5.87 6.75
C GLU A 84 7.10 6.74 7.04
N VAL A 85 6.12 6.17 7.75
CA VAL A 85 4.92 6.87 8.23
C VAL A 85 4.75 6.56 9.72
N LEU A 86 4.63 7.61 10.53
CA LEU A 86 4.37 7.51 11.97
C LEU A 86 2.86 7.39 12.25
N SER A 87 2.49 7.01 13.48
CA SER A 87 1.08 6.90 13.90
C SER A 87 0.27 8.20 13.82
N ASP A 88 0.93 9.35 13.89
CA ASP A 88 0.32 10.67 13.65
C ASP A 88 0.30 11.10 12.17
N LEU A 89 0.65 10.17 11.27
CA LEU A 89 0.72 10.33 9.82
C LEU A 89 1.79 11.31 9.32
N GLN A 90 2.73 11.73 10.18
CA GLN A 90 3.97 12.33 9.69
C GLN A 90 4.71 11.30 8.83
N LEU A 91 5.23 11.76 7.69
CA LEU A 91 5.86 10.89 6.71
C LEU A 91 7.19 11.45 6.22
N ARG A 92 8.07 10.54 5.81
CA ARG A 92 9.26 10.83 5.01
C ARG A 92 9.46 9.77 3.95
N ALA A 93 9.99 10.19 2.81
CA ALA A 93 10.25 9.30 1.70
C ALA A 93 11.55 9.67 1.00
N THR A 94 12.30 8.66 0.56
CA THR A 94 13.54 8.84 -0.19
C THR A 94 13.81 7.65 -1.09
N ALA A 95 14.48 7.90 -2.21
CA ALA A 95 15.01 6.88 -3.09
C ALA A 95 16.48 7.17 -3.44
N ASN A 96 17.28 6.12 -3.50
CA ASN A 96 18.67 6.10 -3.91
C ASN A 96 18.80 5.44 -5.29
N LEU A 97 19.41 6.15 -6.23
CA LEU A 97 19.57 5.75 -7.62
C LEU A 97 21.04 5.47 -7.90
N SER A 98 21.33 4.45 -8.71
CA SER A 98 22.69 4.10 -9.13
C SER A 98 22.87 4.08 -10.64
N GLY A 99 21.99 4.74 -11.39
CA GLY A 99 22.05 4.76 -12.85
C GLY A 99 20.92 5.56 -13.49
N PRO A 100 20.96 5.72 -14.82
CA PRO A 100 19.89 6.37 -15.56
C PRO A 100 18.62 5.51 -15.53
N VAL A 101 17.47 6.18 -15.56
CA VAL A 101 16.15 5.55 -15.63
C VAL A 101 15.60 5.74 -17.04
N ALA A 102 15.20 4.64 -17.67
CA ALA A 102 14.61 4.69 -19.00
C ALA A 102 13.22 5.36 -18.96
N PRO A 103 12.84 6.13 -20.00
CA PRO A 103 11.48 6.60 -20.14
C PRO A 103 10.50 5.42 -20.17
N LYS A 104 9.37 5.55 -19.45
CA LYS A 104 8.33 4.53 -19.32
C LYS A 104 8.79 3.20 -18.70
N ALA A 105 9.90 3.20 -17.95
CA ALA A 105 10.32 2.07 -17.14
C ALA A 105 9.20 1.61 -16.19
N SER A 106 8.91 0.31 -16.19
CA SER A 106 8.01 -0.36 -15.25
C SER A 106 8.66 -0.51 -13.86
N LEU A 107 7.90 -0.96 -12.86
CA LEU A 107 8.49 -1.31 -11.56
C LEU A 107 9.62 -2.33 -11.71
N ALA A 108 9.41 -3.39 -12.50
CA ALA A 108 10.41 -4.42 -12.73
C ALA A 108 11.70 -3.84 -13.33
N ASP A 109 11.61 -2.93 -14.30
CA ASP A 109 12.77 -2.26 -14.89
C ASP A 109 13.54 -1.39 -13.88
N LEU A 110 12.81 -0.74 -12.96
CA LEU A 110 13.39 0.17 -11.97
C LEU A 110 14.13 -0.55 -10.85
N VAL A 111 13.52 -1.61 -10.30
CA VAL A 111 14.00 -2.24 -9.07
C VAL A 111 14.34 -3.71 -9.24
N ASN A 112 13.73 -4.45 -10.17
CA ASN A 112 13.85 -5.91 -10.27
C ASN A 112 14.32 -6.47 -11.63
N PRO A 113 15.25 -5.85 -12.40
CA PRO A 113 15.65 -6.38 -13.70
C PRO A 113 16.28 -7.78 -13.67
N HIS A 114 16.83 -8.23 -12.53
CA HIS A 114 17.45 -9.57 -12.42
C HIS A 114 16.72 -10.50 -11.43
N GLY A 115 15.56 -10.10 -10.90
CA GLY A 115 14.77 -10.96 -10.00
C GLY A 115 15.27 -11.00 -8.54
N HIS A 116 16.20 -10.13 -8.13
CA HIS A 116 16.73 -10.12 -6.76
C HIS A 116 16.14 -9.01 -5.87
N ALA A 117 15.13 -8.29 -6.36
CA ALA A 117 14.48 -7.24 -5.59
C ALA A 117 13.50 -7.78 -4.56
N ARG A 118 13.37 -7.03 -3.46
CA ARG A 118 12.43 -7.34 -2.39
C ARG A 118 11.78 -6.07 -1.85
N CYS A 119 10.53 -6.21 -1.47
CA CYS A 119 9.80 -5.28 -0.64
C CYS A 119 9.89 -5.74 0.82
N VAL A 120 10.07 -4.79 1.73
CA VAL A 120 10.21 -5.04 3.16
C VAL A 120 9.32 -4.07 3.91
N ILE A 121 8.48 -4.61 4.78
CA ILE A 121 7.56 -3.84 5.62
C ILE A 121 8.01 -4.06 7.06
N THR A 122 8.40 -2.98 7.73
CA THR A 122 8.83 -3.02 9.12
C THR A 122 7.85 -2.25 9.98
N LEU A 123 7.40 -2.83 11.08
CA LEU A 123 6.64 -2.15 12.13
C LEU A 123 7.58 -1.95 13.32
N ASP A 124 8.01 -0.71 13.56
CA ASP A 124 8.93 -0.32 14.63
C ASP A 124 8.15 0.40 15.76
N PRO A 125 7.88 -0.26 16.90
CA PRO A 125 7.09 0.32 17.99
C PRO A 125 7.78 1.53 18.62
N GLN A 126 7.03 2.55 19.01
CA GLN A 126 7.61 3.71 19.69
C GLN A 126 8.24 3.34 21.04
N ASP A 127 7.57 2.46 21.79
CA ASP A 127 8.02 1.97 23.10
C ASP A 127 8.91 0.71 23.00
N ARG A 128 9.67 0.58 21.90
CA ARG A 128 10.53 -0.59 21.68
C ARG A 128 11.58 -0.71 22.78
N ARG A 129 11.60 -1.87 23.44
CA ARG A 129 12.59 -2.17 24.48
C ARG A 129 13.94 -2.46 23.87
N ASP A 130 15.02 -2.22 24.62
CA ASP A 130 16.36 -2.59 24.20
C ASP A 130 16.43 -4.09 23.89
N GLY A 131 16.91 -4.42 22.68
CA GLY A 131 17.01 -5.80 22.17
C GLY A 131 15.72 -6.36 21.57
N GLN A 132 14.58 -5.68 21.67
CA GLN A 132 13.36 -6.07 20.96
C GLN A 132 13.54 -5.80 19.46
N GLN A 133 13.33 -6.83 18.66
CA GLN A 133 13.35 -6.71 17.19
C GLN A 133 12.00 -6.20 16.70
N PRO A 134 11.97 -5.24 15.75
CA PRO A 134 10.74 -4.84 15.12
C PRO A 134 10.16 -6.00 14.31
N TYR A 135 8.84 -6.00 14.11
CA TYR A 135 8.23 -6.95 13.20
C TYR A 135 8.62 -6.57 11.78
N GLN A 136 9.04 -7.56 10.97
CA GLN A 136 9.47 -7.32 9.61
C GLN A 136 8.94 -8.41 8.68
N GLY A 137 8.11 -8.00 7.72
CA GLY A 137 7.67 -8.79 6.59
C GLY A 137 8.57 -8.56 5.38
N VAL A 138 9.00 -9.63 4.71
CA VAL A 138 9.82 -9.55 3.49
C VAL A 138 9.08 -10.26 2.35
N VAL A 139 9.00 -9.58 1.22
CA VAL A 139 8.22 -9.99 0.05
C VAL A 139 9.13 -9.92 -1.17
N PRO A 140 9.32 -11.02 -1.90
CA PRO A 140 10.01 -10.97 -3.18
C PRO A 140 9.15 -10.18 -4.19
N LEU A 141 9.77 -9.37 -5.07
CA LEU A 141 9.03 -8.65 -6.13
C LEU A 141 8.75 -9.54 -7.35
N GLN A 142 8.35 -10.78 -7.09
CA GLN A 142 7.98 -11.79 -8.07
C GLN A 142 6.87 -12.65 -7.47
N ASP A 143 5.99 -13.16 -8.33
CA ASP A 143 4.94 -14.08 -7.93
C ASP A 143 5.48 -15.50 -7.64
N GLU A 144 4.57 -16.42 -7.31
CA GLU A 144 4.91 -17.82 -7.01
C GLU A 144 5.52 -18.56 -8.21
N GLN A 145 5.27 -18.07 -9.42
CA GLN A 145 5.78 -18.61 -10.69
C GLN A 145 7.11 -17.96 -11.09
N GLY A 146 7.61 -17.00 -10.31
CA GLY A 146 8.84 -16.27 -10.59
C GLY A 146 8.69 -15.16 -11.64
N VAL A 147 7.46 -14.76 -11.96
CA VAL A 147 7.19 -13.62 -12.84
C VAL A 147 7.33 -12.34 -12.03
N ALA A 148 8.10 -11.38 -12.55
CA ALA A 148 8.31 -10.10 -11.88
C ALA A 148 7.00 -9.33 -11.73
N MET A 149 6.76 -8.79 -10.53
CA MET A 149 5.59 -7.97 -10.26
C MET A 149 5.67 -6.64 -11.00
N SER A 150 4.52 -6.21 -11.50
CA SER A 150 4.38 -5.04 -12.38
C SER A 150 4.19 -3.73 -11.61
N SER A 151 3.73 -3.79 -10.36
CA SER A 151 3.38 -2.62 -9.56
C SER A 151 3.60 -2.80 -8.05
N VAL A 152 3.70 -1.69 -7.31
CA VAL A 152 3.82 -1.70 -5.83
C VAL A 152 2.56 -2.28 -5.20
N ALA A 153 1.39 -1.96 -5.78
CA ALA A 153 0.11 -2.48 -5.34
C ALA A 153 0.06 -4.01 -5.40
N GLU A 154 0.57 -4.62 -6.47
CA GLU A 154 0.61 -6.08 -6.63
C GLU A 154 1.47 -6.74 -5.54
N ALA A 155 2.66 -6.20 -5.28
CA ALA A 155 3.55 -6.72 -4.24
C ALA A 155 2.94 -6.64 -2.84
N LEU A 156 2.27 -5.54 -2.52
CA LEU A 156 1.62 -5.37 -1.22
C LEU A 156 0.35 -6.22 -1.08
N GLN A 157 -0.41 -6.41 -2.15
CA GLN A 157 -1.55 -7.34 -2.14
C GLN A 157 -1.10 -8.78 -1.94
N PHE A 158 0.00 -9.18 -2.58
CA PHE A 158 0.62 -10.48 -2.37
C PHE A 158 1.07 -10.65 -0.91
N TYR A 159 1.74 -9.65 -0.34
CA TYR A 159 2.10 -9.63 1.08
C TYR A 159 0.89 -9.80 2.00
N MET A 160 -0.15 -8.97 1.81
CA MET A 160 -1.33 -9.00 2.67
C MET A 160 -2.03 -10.37 2.62
N ARG A 161 -2.07 -11.00 1.46
CA ARG A 161 -2.63 -12.34 1.29
C ARG A 161 -1.76 -13.40 1.98
N GLN A 162 -0.45 -13.38 1.74
CA GLN A 162 0.44 -14.46 2.16
C GLN A 162 0.86 -14.37 3.63
N SER A 163 1.16 -13.16 4.11
CA SER A 163 1.70 -12.94 5.46
C SER A 163 0.62 -12.56 6.46
N GLU A 164 -0.34 -11.72 6.07
CA GLU A 164 -1.39 -11.22 6.97
C GLU A 164 -2.71 -12.00 6.85
N GLN A 165 -2.85 -12.86 5.84
CA GLN A 165 -4.09 -13.60 5.52
C GLN A 165 -5.31 -12.69 5.32
N LEU A 166 -5.08 -11.48 4.81
CA LEU A 166 -6.11 -10.48 4.54
C LEU A 166 -6.27 -10.28 3.03
N GLU A 167 -7.45 -10.61 2.52
CA GLU A 167 -7.80 -10.25 1.14
C GLU A 167 -7.90 -8.73 1.04
N THR A 168 -6.97 -8.17 0.28
CA THR A 168 -6.79 -6.73 0.12
C THR A 168 -6.71 -6.41 -1.36
N THR A 169 -7.41 -5.38 -1.78
CA THR A 169 -7.30 -4.74 -3.09
C THR A 169 -6.72 -3.36 -2.91
N LEU A 170 -5.64 -3.07 -3.64
CA LEU A 170 -4.96 -1.78 -3.62
C LEU A 170 -4.96 -1.19 -5.02
N VAL A 171 -5.39 0.07 -5.11
CA VAL A 171 -5.21 0.91 -6.29
C VAL A 171 -4.37 2.09 -5.85
N LEU A 172 -3.24 2.31 -6.54
CA LEU A 172 -2.29 3.37 -6.20
C LEU A 172 -2.02 4.20 -7.45
N ALA A 173 -1.86 5.50 -7.27
CA ALA A 173 -1.45 6.40 -8.33
C ALA A 173 -0.67 7.58 -7.75
N SER A 174 0.28 8.12 -8.52
CA SER A 174 1.03 9.30 -8.12
C SER A 174 1.48 10.11 -9.33
N ASN A 175 1.56 11.43 -9.15
CA ASN A 175 2.16 12.37 -10.10
C ASN A 175 3.01 13.41 -9.35
N GLU A 176 3.31 14.56 -9.98
CA GLU A 176 4.12 15.64 -9.39
C GLU A 176 3.41 16.53 -8.38
N HIS A 177 2.09 16.36 -8.25
CA HIS A 177 1.25 17.17 -7.37
C HIS A 177 0.63 16.35 -6.24
N MET A 178 0.42 15.05 -6.45
CA MET A 178 -0.32 14.22 -5.52
C MET A 178 0.11 12.76 -5.57
N SER A 179 0.06 12.12 -4.40
CA SER A 179 0.08 10.69 -4.19
C SER A 179 -1.30 10.26 -3.67
N ALA A 180 -1.92 9.26 -4.28
CA ALA A 180 -3.27 8.82 -3.94
C ALA A 180 -3.38 7.29 -3.93
N GLY A 181 -4.32 6.79 -3.14
CA GLY A 181 -4.54 5.35 -3.04
C GLY A 181 -5.89 4.98 -2.47
N LEU A 182 -6.44 3.88 -2.97
CA LEU A 182 -7.64 3.21 -2.47
C LEU A 182 -7.26 1.83 -1.96
N LEU A 183 -7.67 1.51 -0.74
CA LEU A 183 -7.56 0.18 -0.13
C LEU A 183 -8.96 -0.34 0.14
N ILE A 184 -9.32 -1.49 -0.41
CA ILE A 184 -10.48 -2.28 -0.03
C ILE A 184 -9.99 -3.56 0.62
N GLN A 185 -10.53 -3.92 1.78
CA GLN A 185 -10.06 -5.10 2.50
C GLN A 185 -11.20 -5.83 3.20
N ARG A 186 -11.19 -7.15 3.10
CA ARG A 186 -12.12 -8.02 3.84
C ARG A 186 -11.71 -8.09 5.30
N LEU A 187 -12.70 -7.95 6.19
CA LEU A 187 -12.55 -8.12 7.62
C LEU A 187 -12.81 -9.58 8.01
N PRO A 188 -12.07 -10.13 8.98
CA PRO A 188 -12.38 -11.43 9.53
C PRO A 188 -13.74 -11.40 10.24
N ILE A 189 -14.60 -12.34 9.91
CA ILE A 189 -15.96 -12.47 10.47
C ILE A 189 -15.92 -13.14 11.86
N LEU A 190 -14.85 -13.90 12.16
CA LEU A 190 -14.67 -14.64 13.41
C LEU A 190 -13.60 -13.97 14.28
N GLY A 191 -14.03 -13.36 15.39
CA GLY A 191 -13.18 -12.77 16.43
C GLY A 191 -14.02 -12.36 17.64
N GLN A 192 -13.43 -12.37 18.85
CA GLN A 192 -14.08 -11.96 20.11
C GLN A 192 -14.51 -10.48 20.04
N GLY A 193 -15.62 -10.18 19.38
CA GLY A 193 -16.12 -8.81 19.27
C GLY A 193 -17.12 -8.52 18.15
N ASN A 194 -17.22 -9.35 17.10
CA ASN A 194 -18.05 -9.00 15.93
C ASN A 194 -19.19 -9.99 15.65
N LEU A 195 -20.38 -9.40 15.40
CA LEU A 195 -21.62 -9.75 14.67
C LEU A 195 -22.10 -11.22 14.50
N ALA A 196 -21.28 -12.24 14.72
CA ALA A 196 -21.63 -13.65 14.60
C ALA A 196 -22.15 -14.27 15.92
N GLY A 197 -22.65 -13.44 16.84
CA GLY A 197 -23.28 -13.92 18.08
C GLY A 197 -24.65 -14.58 17.88
N ALA A 198 -25.20 -14.59 16.65
CA ALA A 198 -26.61 -14.92 16.40
C ALA A 198 -26.88 -15.96 15.28
N ALA A 199 -25.89 -16.76 14.85
CA ALA A 199 -26.15 -17.85 13.88
C ALA A 199 -25.89 -19.24 14.47
N THR A 200 -27.00 -19.94 14.70
CA THR A 200 -27.17 -21.39 14.87
C THR A 200 -26.66 -22.16 13.64
N SER A 201 -26.08 -23.35 13.82
CA SER A 201 -25.57 -24.30 12.79
C SER A 201 -24.27 -23.95 12.04
N THR A 202 -23.44 -24.97 11.78
CA THR A 202 -22.18 -24.87 11.01
C THR A 202 -22.41 -24.63 9.51
N SER A 203 -23.46 -25.22 8.95
CA SER A 203 -23.84 -25.09 7.52
C SER A 203 -24.27 -23.67 7.13
N ASP A 204 -24.93 -22.96 8.04
CA ASP A 204 -25.39 -21.59 7.83
C ASP A 204 -24.19 -20.62 7.83
N LYS A 205 -23.14 -20.92 8.62
CA LYS A 205 -21.90 -20.13 8.64
C LYS A 205 -21.10 -20.26 7.34
N GLU A 206 -21.04 -21.45 6.75
CA GLU A 206 -20.32 -21.69 5.49
C GLU A 206 -20.98 -20.95 4.32
N HIS A 207 -22.31 -21.02 4.18
CA HIS A 207 -23.04 -20.28 3.15
C HIS A 207 -22.95 -18.75 3.33
N ILE A 208 -22.98 -18.27 4.58
CA ILE A 208 -22.78 -16.84 4.87
C ILE A 208 -21.37 -16.42 4.48
N ASP A 209 -20.33 -17.20 4.78
CA ASP A 209 -18.96 -16.84 4.41
C ASP A 209 -18.77 -16.82 2.88
N GLU A 210 -19.32 -17.79 2.14
CA GLU A 210 -19.24 -17.82 0.66
C GLU A 210 -19.90 -16.60 0.01
N THR A 211 -21.11 -16.24 0.45
CA THR A 211 -21.81 -15.05 -0.08
C THR A 211 -21.06 -13.75 0.25
N MET A 212 -20.45 -13.65 1.44
CA MET A 212 -19.64 -12.49 1.83
C MET A 212 -18.34 -12.39 1.03
N VAL A 213 -17.70 -13.52 0.74
CA VAL A 213 -16.52 -13.58 -0.15
C VAL A 213 -16.89 -13.13 -1.57
N GLU A 214 -18.05 -13.55 -2.08
CA GLU A 214 -18.52 -13.10 -3.40
C GLU A 214 -18.77 -11.58 -3.43
N ASN A 215 -19.42 -11.04 -2.39
CA ASN A 215 -19.64 -9.60 -2.26
C ASN A 215 -18.33 -8.81 -2.21
N TYR A 216 -17.34 -9.28 -1.44
CA TYR A 216 -16.00 -8.69 -1.46
C TYR A 216 -15.39 -8.72 -2.86
N ARG A 217 -15.44 -9.85 -3.57
CA ARG A 217 -14.89 -9.96 -4.94
C ARG A 217 -15.54 -8.98 -5.91
N ARG A 218 -16.86 -8.75 -5.80
CA ARG A 218 -17.56 -7.75 -6.62
C ARG A 218 -17.06 -6.34 -6.34
N ILE A 219 -16.93 -5.97 -5.06
CA ILE A 219 -16.40 -4.66 -4.65
C ILE A 219 -14.94 -4.52 -5.11
N ALA A 220 -14.11 -5.54 -4.91
CA ALA A 220 -12.72 -5.57 -5.33
C ALA A 220 -12.56 -5.43 -6.85
N THR A 221 -13.45 -6.05 -7.63
CA THR A 221 -13.48 -5.93 -9.10
C THR A 221 -13.83 -4.52 -9.53
N LEU A 222 -14.84 -3.90 -8.90
CA LEU A 222 -15.22 -2.51 -9.15
C LEU A 222 -14.08 -1.56 -8.79
N ALA A 223 -13.49 -1.72 -7.60
CA ALA A 223 -12.37 -0.91 -7.14
C ALA A 223 -11.17 -1.02 -8.08
N SER A 224 -10.82 -2.23 -8.52
CA SER A 224 -9.70 -2.47 -9.44
C SER A 224 -9.91 -1.84 -10.83
N SER A 225 -11.14 -1.48 -11.20
CA SER A 225 -11.43 -0.80 -12.46
C SER A 225 -11.14 0.71 -12.42
N MET A 226 -10.92 1.27 -11.22
CA MET A 226 -10.53 2.66 -11.01
C MET A 226 -9.22 2.97 -11.72
N THR A 227 -9.23 4.00 -12.55
CA THR A 227 -8.05 4.43 -13.29
C THR A 227 -7.18 5.38 -12.46
N SER A 228 -5.89 5.47 -12.81
CA SER A 228 -4.99 6.45 -12.20
C SER A 228 -5.44 7.89 -12.45
N GLU A 229 -6.09 8.17 -13.58
CA GLU A 229 -6.60 9.50 -13.90
C GLU A 229 -7.75 9.89 -12.97
N GLU A 230 -8.74 9.02 -12.79
CA GLU A 230 -9.86 9.23 -11.87
C GLU A 230 -9.34 9.46 -10.44
N LEU A 231 -8.43 8.59 -9.99
CA LEU A 231 -7.87 8.64 -8.63
C LEU A 231 -7.05 9.93 -8.39
N LEU A 232 -6.49 10.54 -9.44
CA LEU A 232 -5.67 11.74 -9.34
C LEU A 232 -6.41 13.05 -9.66
N THR A 233 -7.61 13.01 -10.23
CA THR A 233 -8.32 14.22 -10.69
C THR A 233 -9.64 14.46 -9.97
N LEU A 234 -10.40 13.41 -9.69
CA LEU A 234 -11.69 13.50 -9.01
C LEU A 234 -11.51 13.81 -7.52
N ASP A 235 -12.48 14.46 -6.89
CA ASP A 235 -12.52 14.63 -5.44
C ASP A 235 -12.93 13.33 -4.71
N MET A 236 -12.80 13.28 -3.38
CA MET A 236 -13.10 12.06 -2.61
C MET A 236 -14.55 11.61 -2.71
N ASP A 237 -15.51 12.54 -2.81
CA ASP A 237 -16.93 12.18 -2.86
C ASP A 237 -17.29 11.62 -4.24
N SER A 238 -16.64 12.10 -5.30
CA SER A 238 -16.81 11.56 -6.66
C SER A 238 -16.16 10.19 -6.86
N VAL A 239 -15.10 9.87 -6.09
CA VAL A 239 -14.40 8.57 -6.15
C VAL A 239 -15.17 7.46 -5.41
N LEU A 240 -15.94 7.80 -4.37
CA LEU A 240 -16.64 6.86 -3.48
C LEU A 240 -18.09 6.61 -3.90
#